data_AF-A0A0R3QHF2-F1
#
_entry.id   AF-A0A0R3QHF2-F1
#
_cell.length_a   1.000
_cell.length_b   1.000
_cell.length_c   1.000
_cell.angle_alpha   90.00
_cell.angle_beta   90.00
_cell.angle_gamma   90.00
#
_symmetry.space_group_name_H-M   'P 1'
#
loop_
_entity.id
_entity.type
_entity.pdbx_description
1 polymer ?
#
loop_
_entity_poly.entity_id
_entity_poly.type
_entity_poly.pdbx_seq_one_letter_code
_entity_poly.pdbx_strand_id
1 'polypeptide(L)'
;MDESGPAHKKQFTVSLVLTPDQVFYGKGASIKKAQQSAAETALNGTILPKPPDKVSSKKVRSDFQNPTVLLRYVAGRLGVEIKFIDESVPICPTPPHPLTRLPVQPLIRAPFIPVINDQFLVLPPPRVVFGQPRVPTTLQPLPVMIR
;
A
#
# COMPACT_ATOMS: atom_id res chain seq x y z
N MET A 1 19.38 -26.89 -3.49
CA MET A 1 20.05 -25.65 -3.92
C MET A 1 21.51 -25.87 -3.64
N ASP A 2 22.33 -25.72 -4.67
CA ASP A 2 23.73 -26.13 -4.63
C ASP A 2 24.63 -24.92 -4.90
N GLU A 3 25.76 -24.88 -4.20
CA GLU A 3 26.79 -23.86 -4.37
C GLU A 3 28.11 -24.53 -4.76
N SER A 4 28.75 -24.00 -5.79
CA SER A 4 29.98 -24.55 -6.36
C SER A 4 30.95 -23.45 -6.79
N GLY A 5 32.19 -23.82 -7.08
CA GLY A 5 33.22 -22.94 -7.62
C GLY A 5 34.12 -22.25 -6.56
N PRO A 6 35.20 -21.58 -7.01
CA PRO A 6 36.12 -20.87 -6.12
C PRO A 6 35.41 -19.77 -5.32
N ALA A 7 35.94 -19.42 -4.14
CA ALA A 7 35.33 -18.42 -3.26
C ALA A 7 35.08 -17.06 -3.93
N HIS A 8 35.95 -16.66 -4.87
CA HIS A 8 35.85 -15.41 -5.64
C HIS A 8 35.00 -15.54 -6.92
N LYS A 9 34.50 -16.73 -7.24
CA LYS A 9 33.67 -17.01 -8.42
C LYS A 9 32.63 -18.08 -8.09
N LYS A 10 31.91 -17.86 -6.98
CA LYS A 10 30.84 -18.76 -6.53
C LYS A 10 29.73 -18.84 -7.57
N GLN A 11 29.24 -20.05 -7.77
CA GLN A 11 28.19 -20.40 -8.71
C GLN A 11 27.05 -21.06 -7.92
N PHE A 12 25.88 -20.47 -8.01
CA PHE A 12 24.67 -20.98 -7.37
C PHE A 12 23.81 -21.70 -8.42
N THR A 13 23.26 -22.85 -8.04
CA THR A 13 22.29 -23.62 -8.81
C THR A 13 21.02 -23.78 -8.00
N VAL A 14 19.88 -23.43 -8.60
CA VAL A 14 18.55 -23.53 -7.97
C VAL A 14 17.59 -24.25 -8.89
N SER A 15 16.58 -24.88 -8.31
CA SER A 15 15.43 -25.45 -9.01
C SER A 15 14.16 -24.69 -8.65
N LEU A 16 13.29 -24.46 -9.64
CA LEU A 16 11.96 -23.90 -9.52
C LEU A 16 10.97 -24.98 -9.95
N VAL A 17 10.10 -25.40 -9.04
CA VAL A 17 9.07 -26.42 -9.29
C VAL A 17 7.72 -25.72 -9.38
N LEU A 18 7.07 -25.77 -10.54
CA LEU A 18 5.73 -25.20 -10.74
C LEU A 18 4.63 -26.26 -10.58
N THR A 19 4.87 -27.42 -11.16
CA THR A 19 4.09 -28.65 -10.98
C THR A 19 5.06 -29.81 -10.76
N PRO A 20 4.62 -30.98 -10.26
CA PRO A 20 5.50 -32.13 -10.06
C PRO A 20 6.28 -32.54 -11.33
N ASP A 21 5.68 -32.35 -12.50
CA ASP A 21 6.27 -32.67 -13.80
C ASP A 21 7.05 -31.50 -14.44
N GLN A 22 6.96 -30.29 -13.88
CA GLN A 22 7.63 -29.09 -14.40
C GLN A 22 8.65 -28.54 -13.41
N VAL A 23 9.89 -28.99 -13.58
CA VAL A 23 11.05 -28.55 -12.81
C VAL A 23 12.01 -27.79 -13.74
N PHE A 24 12.33 -26.55 -13.37
CA PHE A 24 13.23 -25.68 -14.12
C PHE A 24 14.47 -25.36 -13.30
N TYR A 25 15.64 -25.43 -13.93
CA TYR A 25 16.92 -25.16 -13.27
C TYR A 25 17.48 -23.82 -13.72
N GLY A 26 18.14 -23.13 -12.79
CA GLY A 26 18.80 -21.86 -13.05
C GLY A 26 20.14 -21.77 -12.36
N LYS A 27 21.08 -21.05 -13.00
CA LYS A 27 22.46 -20.90 -12.55
C LYS A 27 22.84 -19.42 -12.53
N GLY A 28 23.56 -18.97 -11.50
CA GLY A 28 24.08 -17.59 -11.46
C GLY A 28 25.19 -17.36 -10.44
N ALA A 29 25.89 -16.22 -10.56
CA ALA A 29 26.94 -15.80 -9.62
C ALA A 29 26.40 -15.39 -8.23
N SER A 30 25.08 -15.28 -8.10
CA SER A 30 24.39 -15.08 -6.83
C SER A 30 23.09 -15.88 -6.82
N ILE A 31 22.56 -16.16 -5.63
CA ILE A 31 21.28 -16.85 -5.43
C ILE A 31 20.17 -16.16 -6.22
N LYS A 32 20.09 -14.82 -6.14
CA LYS A 32 19.10 -14.02 -6.85
C LYS A 32 19.22 -14.17 -8.37
N LYS A 33 20.44 -14.21 -8.90
CA LYS A 33 20.70 -14.41 -10.33
C LYS A 33 20.33 -15.83 -10.77
N ALA A 34 20.63 -16.84 -9.95
CA ALA A 34 20.22 -18.22 -10.23
C ALA A 34 18.68 -18.35 -10.22
N GLN A 35 17.99 -17.72 -9.27
CA GLN A 35 16.52 -17.68 -9.21
C GLN A 35 15.91 -16.96 -10.40
N GLN A 36 16.44 -15.80 -10.77
CA GLN A 36 16.00 -15.06 -11.96
C GLN A 36 16.15 -15.93 -13.22
N SER A 37 17.31 -16.58 -13.38
CA SER A 37 17.56 -17.51 -14.49
C SER A 37 16.56 -18.67 -14.48
N ALA A 38 16.28 -19.29 -13.34
CA ALA A 38 15.29 -20.37 -13.25
C ALA A 38 13.87 -19.90 -13.62
N ALA A 39 13.49 -18.69 -13.18
CA ALA A 39 12.21 -18.08 -13.50
C ALA A 39 12.08 -17.79 -15.00
N GLU A 40 13.14 -17.27 -15.64
CA GLU A 40 13.18 -17.02 -17.08
C GLU A 40 13.03 -18.33 -17.89
N THR A 41 13.75 -19.39 -17.50
CA THR A 41 13.59 -20.72 -18.09
C THR A 41 12.15 -21.22 -17.96
N ALA A 42 11.53 -21.04 -16.80
CA ALA A 42 10.14 -21.43 -16.59
C ALA A 42 9.15 -20.63 -17.46
N LEU A 43 9.30 -19.31 -17.55
CA LEU A 43 8.43 -18.49 -18.40
C LEU A 43 8.46 -18.92 -19.87
N ASN A 44 9.61 -19.37 -20.37
CA ASN A 44 9.78 -19.83 -21.75
C ASN A 44 9.36 -21.30 -21.96
N GLY A 45 9.54 -22.17 -20.96
CA GLY A 45 9.35 -23.62 -21.07
C GLY A 45 8.08 -24.18 -20.42
N THR A 46 7.25 -23.33 -19.78
CA THR A 46 6.01 -23.78 -19.14
C THR A 46 4.92 -24.12 -20.14
N ILE A 47 4.17 -25.17 -19.83
CA ILE A 47 2.98 -25.60 -20.58
C ILE A 47 1.71 -24.96 -19.99
N LEU A 48 1.84 -24.21 -18.89
CA LEU A 48 0.72 -23.56 -18.23
C LEU A 48 0.14 -22.43 -19.11
N PRO A 49 -1.19 -22.24 -19.11
CA PRO A 49 -1.81 -21.17 -19.84
C PRO A 49 -1.35 -19.81 -19.31
N LYS A 50 -1.02 -18.89 -20.22
CA LYS A 50 -0.71 -17.51 -19.85
C LYS A 50 -1.98 -16.85 -19.29
N PRO A 51 -1.85 -16.06 -18.21
CA PRO A 51 -2.99 -15.29 -17.73
C PRO A 51 -3.44 -14.32 -18.84
N PRO A 52 -4.73 -13.94 -18.86
CA PRO A 52 -5.21 -12.95 -19.81
C PRO A 52 -4.39 -11.66 -19.66
N ASP A 53 -4.05 -11.04 -20.79
CA ASP A 53 -3.33 -9.77 -20.79
C ASP A 53 -4.07 -8.78 -19.91
N LYS A 54 -3.37 -8.24 -18.92
CA LYS A 54 -3.94 -7.18 -18.08
C LYS A 54 -4.28 -6.03 -19.02
N VAL A 55 -5.57 -5.79 -19.25
CA VAL A 55 -6.05 -4.55 -19.87
C VAL A 55 -5.29 -3.41 -19.21
N SER A 56 -4.55 -2.64 -20.00
CA SER A 56 -3.69 -1.58 -19.50
C SER A 56 -4.53 -0.72 -18.55
N SER A 57 -4.30 -0.86 -17.24
CA SER A 57 -4.90 -0.02 -16.24
C SER A 57 -4.39 1.38 -16.55
N LYS A 58 -5.18 2.15 -17.31
CA LYS A 58 -4.98 3.57 -17.48
C LYS A 58 -5.03 4.13 -16.07
N LYS A 59 -3.86 4.40 -15.47
CA LYS A 59 -3.64 4.95 -14.13
C LYS A 59 -4.97 5.12 -13.40
N VAL A 60 -5.47 4.03 -12.83
CA VAL A 60 -6.76 4.03 -12.15
C VAL A 60 -6.63 5.05 -11.02
N ARG A 61 -7.15 6.26 -11.26
CA ARG A 61 -7.58 7.13 -10.19
C ARG A 61 -8.61 6.27 -9.47
N SER A 62 -8.22 5.74 -8.32
CA SER A 62 -9.04 4.98 -7.37
C SER A 62 -10.42 4.66 -7.93
N ASP A 63 -10.68 3.45 -8.44
CA ASP A 63 -12.00 3.07 -8.97
C ASP A 63 -13.14 3.30 -7.94
N PHE A 64 -12.78 3.51 -6.68
CA PHE A 64 -13.64 3.95 -5.58
C PHE A 64 -14.07 5.43 -5.63
N GLN A 65 -13.54 6.23 -6.57
CA GLN A 65 -13.96 7.61 -6.79
C GLN A 65 -15.28 7.68 -7.58
N ASN A 66 -15.63 6.62 -8.32
CA ASN A 66 -16.96 6.48 -8.90
C ASN A 66 -17.91 5.83 -7.86
N PRO A 67 -18.94 6.54 -7.37
CA PRO A 67 -19.82 6.03 -6.32
C PRO A 67 -20.59 4.77 -6.75
N THR A 68 -20.95 4.64 -8.03
CA THR A 68 -21.68 3.49 -8.57
C THR A 68 -20.82 2.23 -8.58
N VAL A 69 -19.53 2.37 -8.90
CA VAL A 69 -18.57 1.25 -8.89
C VAL A 69 -18.31 0.76 -7.48
N LEU A 70 -18.09 1.70 -6.54
CA LEU A 70 -17.93 1.39 -5.12
C LEU A 70 -19.18 0.67 -4.56
N LEU A 71 -20.37 1.16 -4.88
CA LEU A 71 -21.63 0.55 -4.46
C LEU A 71 -21.75 -0.91 -4.95
N ARG A 72 -21.50 -1.16 -6.25
CA ARG A 72 -21.52 -2.52 -6.81
C ARG A 72 -20.50 -3.43 -6.13
N TYR A 73 -19.30 -2.93 -5.84
CA TYR A 73 -18.26 -3.69 -5.15
C TYR A 73 -18.67 -4.09 -3.72
N VAL A 74 -19.17 -3.14 -2.93
CA VAL A 74 -19.62 -3.41 -1.55
C VAL A 74 -20.78 -4.40 -1.55
N ALA A 75 -21.76 -4.21 -2.44
CA ALA A 75 -22.91 -5.08 -2.55
C ALA A 75 -22.53 -6.52 -2.93
N GLY A 76 -21.60 -6.70 -3.88
CA GLY A 76 -21.08 -8.02 -4.24
C GLY A 76 -20.38 -8.72 -3.07
N ARG A 77 -19.66 -7.98 -2.22
CA ARG A 77 -19.04 -8.53 -0.99
C ARG A 77 -20.06 -8.91 0.09
N LEU A 78 -21.21 -8.24 0.11
CA LEU A 78 -22.32 -8.53 1.02
C LEU A 78 -23.34 -9.52 0.43
N GLY A 79 -23.16 -9.94 -0.82
CA GLY A 79 -24.10 -10.84 -1.52
C GLY A 79 -25.43 -10.18 -1.91
N VAL A 80 -25.48 -8.84 -1.99
CA VAL A 80 -26.70 -8.08 -2.32
C VAL A 80 -26.72 -7.76 -3.81
N GLU A 81 -27.81 -8.09 -4.49
CA GLU A 81 -28.04 -7.74 -5.89
C GLU A 81 -28.59 -6.30 -6.00
N ILE A 82 -27.99 -5.47 -6.85
CA ILE A 82 -28.41 -4.09 -7.09
C ILE A 82 -28.92 -3.95 -8.52
N LYS A 83 -30.16 -3.47 -8.67
CA LYS A 83 -30.79 -3.12 -9.94
C LYS A 83 -30.92 -1.60 -10.02
N PHE A 84 -30.34 -0.99 -11.05
CA PHE A 84 -30.50 0.43 -11.31
C PHE A 84 -31.72 0.60 -12.21
N ILE A 85 -32.69 1.40 -11.74
CA ILE A 85 -33.87 1.79 -12.51
C ILE A 85 -33.67 3.25 -12.88
N ASP A 86 -33.62 3.55 -14.17
CA ASP A 86 -33.61 4.92 -14.65
C ASP A 86 -35.07 5.38 -14.74
N GLU A 87 -35.55 5.99 -13.67
CA GLU A 87 -36.89 6.56 -13.63
C GLU A 87 -36.82 7.98 -14.19
N SER A 88 -37.34 8.19 -15.40
CA SER A 88 -37.51 9.53 -15.94
C SER A 88 -38.57 10.26 -15.13
N VAL A 89 -38.15 10.98 -14.08
CA VAL A 89 -39.07 11.78 -13.27
C VAL A 89 -39.76 12.76 -14.23
N PRO A 90 -41.09 12.72 -14.39
CA PRO A 90 -41.78 13.74 -15.15
C PRO A 90 -41.49 15.07 -14.46
N ILE A 91 -40.92 16.00 -15.21
CA ILE A 91 -40.65 17.36 -14.74
C ILE A 91 -42.01 17.96 -14.41
N CYS A 92 -42.41 17.89 -13.14
CA CYS A 92 -43.52 18.69 -12.66
C CYS A 92 -43.14 20.15 -12.95
N PRO A 93 -43.94 20.91 -13.73
CA PRO A 93 -43.67 22.33 -13.87
C PRO A 93 -43.76 22.93 -12.48
N THR A 94 -42.62 23.34 -11.93
CA THR A 94 -42.57 24.08 -10.68
C THR A 94 -43.48 25.30 -10.85
N PRO A 95 -44.47 25.52 -9.97
CA PRO A 95 -45.27 26.73 -10.04
C PRO A 95 -44.32 27.92 -9.93
N PRO A 96 -44.55 29.01 -10.69
CA PRO A 96 -43.70 30.19 -10.64
C PRO A 96 -43.82 30.82 -9.26
N HIS A 97 -42.95 30.44 -8.34
CA HIS A 97 -42.79 31.14 -7.08
C HIS A 97 -42.26 32.54 -7.43
N PRO A 98 -42.89 33.63 -6.96
CA PRO A 98 -42.34 34.95 -7.17
C PRO A 98 -40.94 34.98 -6.56
N LEU A 99 -39.96 35.36 -7.38
CA LEU A 99 -38.60 35.59 -6.96
C LEU A 99 -38.57 36.78 -5.98
N THR A 100 -38.90 36.54 -4.71
CA THR A 100 -38.48 37.43 -3.65
C THR A 100 -36.99 37.15 -3.44
N ARG A 101 -36.18 37.72 -4.34
CA ARG A 101 -34.73 37.78 -4.22
C ARG A 101 -34.43 38.64 -3.00
N LEU A 102 -34.40 38.02 -1.82
CA LEU A 102 -33.87 38.69 -0.64
C LEU A 102 -32.43 39.09 -0.96
N PRO A 103 -32.00 40.32 -0.63
CA PRO A 103 -30.63 40.72 -0.84
C PRO A 103 -29.74 39.71 -0.11
N VAL A 104 -28.79 39.16 -0.86
CA VAL A 104 -27.74 38.31 -0.32
C VAL A 104 -26.99 39.17 0.68
N GLN A 105 -27.33 39.08 1.96
CA GLN A 105 -26.46 39.60 2.99
C GLN A 105 -25.17 38.78 2.88
N PRO A 106 -24.00 39.41 2.78
CA PRO A 106 -22.77 38.66 2.89
C PRO A 106 -22.79 38.03 4.28
N LEU A 107 -23.01 36.72 4.33
CA LEU A 107 -22.80 35.95 5.55
C LEU A 107 -21.30 36.06 5.80
N ILE A 108 -20.91 37.07 6.60
CA ILE A 108 -19.60 37.12 7.22
C ILE A 108 -19.55 35.82 7.99
N ARG A 109 -18.83 34.83 7.43
CA ARG A 109 -18.51 33.59 8.10
C ARG A 109 -17.72 34.01 9.32
N ALA A 110 -18.39 34.11 10.46
CA ALA A 110 -17.72 34.21 11.74
C ALA A 110 -16.69 33.08 11.78
N PRO A 111 -15.45 33.34 12.25
CA PRO A 111 -14.47 32.26 12.39
C PRO A 111 -15.13 31.16 13.21
N PHE A 112 -15.08 29.94 12.69
CA PHE A 112 -15.49 28.78 13.45
C PHE A 112 -14.56 28.71 14.66
N ILE A 113 -15.04 29.17 15.82
CA ILE A 113 -14.37 28.95 17.09
C ILE A 113 -14.76 27.53 17.48
N PRO A 114 -13.86 26.54 17.37
CA PRO A 114 -14.15 25.25 17.98
C PRO A 114 -14.30 25.50 19.47
N VAL A 115 -15.48 25.24 20.02
CA VAL A 115 -15.62 25.00 21.46
C VAL A 115 -14.83 23.74 21.73
N ILE A 116 -13.59 23.92 22.18
CA ILE A 116 -12.80 22.86 22.79
C ILE A 116 -13.56 22.54 24.08
N ASN A 117 -14.25 21.41 24.08
CA ASN A 117 -14.82 20.85 25.28
C ASN A 117 -13.64 20.45 26.18
N ASP A 118 -13.38 21.19 27.26
CA ASP A 118 -12.32 20.94 28.24
C ASP A 118 -12.40 19.55 28.92
N GLN A 119 -13.44 18.76 28.62
CA GLN A 119 -13.65 17.40 29.13
C GLN A 119 -12.63 16.37 28.59
N PHE A 120 -11.82 16.70 27.58
CA PHE A 120 -10.81 15.77 27.03
C PHE A 120 -9.37 16.26 27.21
N LEU A 121 -9.06 16.91 28.33
CA LEU A 121 -7.68 16.97 28.83
C LEU A 121 -7.25 15.58 29.31
N VAL A 122 -7.06 14.66 28.36
CA VAL A 122 -6.25 13.47 28.58
C VAL A 122 -4.83 13.99 28.77
N LEU A 123 -4.40 14.07 30.02
CA LEU A 123 -3.01 14.31 30.38
C LEU A 123 -2.12 13.41 29.51
N PRO A 124 -1.11 13.95 28.80
CA PRO A 124 -0.17 13.11 28.09
C PRO A 124 0.49 12.17 29.12
N PRO A 125 0.59 10.86 28.85
CA PRO A 125 1.30 9.97 29.76
C PRO A 125 2.74 10.46 29.92
N PRO A 126 3.34 10.32 31.13
CA PRO A 126 4.70 10.76 31.37
C PRO A 126 5.63 10.10 30.37
N ARG A 127 6.46 10.92 29.71
CA ARG A 127 7.51 10.42 28.82
C ARG A 127 8.46 9.57 29.65
N VAL A 128 8.44 8.26 29.43
CA VAL A 128 9.48 7.36 29.92
C VAL A 128 10.76 7.72 29.17
N VAL A 129 11.71 8.34 29.87
CA VAL A 129 13.06 8.56 29.36
C VAL A 129 13.73 7.19 29.30
N PHE A 130 13.74 6.61 28.10
CA PHE A 130 14.49 5.39 27.83
C PHE A 130 15.97 5.66 28.10
N GLY A 131 16.58 4.77 28.88
CA GLY A 131 17.81 5.00 29.62
C GLY A 131 18.92 5.72 28.87
N GLN A 132 19.53 6.69 29.54
CA GLN A 132 20.87 7.12 29.22
C GLN A 132 21.80 5.89 29.21
N PRO A 133 22.69 5.73 28.21
CA PRO A 133 23.78 4.78 28.32
C PRO A 133 24.65 5.19 29.51
N ARG A 134 24.66 4.40 30.57
CA ARG A 134 25.70 4.49 31.61
C ARG A 134 27.01 4.11 30.94
N VAL A 135 27.84 5.10 30.65
CA VAL A 135 29.24 4.87 30.31
C VAL A 135 29.93 4.35 31.57
N PRO A 136 30.58 3.17 31.56
CA PRO A 136 31.35 2.71 32.70
C PRO A 136 32.53 3.64 32.94
N THR A 137 32.55 4.27 34.10
CA THR A 137 33.65 5.11 34.57
C THR A 137 34.79 4.24 35.12
N THR A 138 35.50 3.48 34.28
CA THR A 138 36.81 2.92 34.66
C THR A 138 37.69 2.71 33.43
N LEU A 139 38.76 3.50 33.34
CA LEU A 139 40.13 3.13 32.94
C LEU A 139 40.86 4.42 32.51
N GLN A 140 41.50 5.06 33.49
CA GLN A 140 42.48 6.10 33.22
C GLN A 140 43.72 5.45 32.57
N PRO A 141 44.28 6.03 31.50
CA PRO A 141 45.63 5.69 31.07
C PRO A 141 46.63 6.35 32.02
N LEU A 142 47.47 5.54 32.69
CA LEU A 142 48.66 6.05 33.38
C LEU A 142 49.65 6.58 32.33
N PRO A 143 50.26 7.75 32.52
CA PRO A 143 51.30 8.23 31.63
C PRO A 143 52.56 7.40 31.85
N VAL A 144 52.99 6.68 30.81
CA VAL A 144 54.32 6.08 30.74
C VAL A 144 55.33 7.23 30.59
N MET A 145 56.10 7.48 31.64
CA MET A 145 57.25 8.38 31.58
C MET A 145 58.37 7.70 30.78
N ILE A 146 58.73 8.29 29.65
CA ILE A 146 59.97 7.96 28.93
C ILE A 146 61.08 8.83 29.52
N ARG A 147 62.15 8.19 30.01
CA ARG A 147 63.46 8.79 30.28
C ARG A 147 64.52 7.95 29.57
#